data_AF-A0A8T1MDI4-F1
#
_entry.id   AF-A0A8T1MDI4-F1
#
_cell.length_a   1.000
_cell.length_b   1.000
_cell.length_c   1.000
_cell.angle_alpha   90.00
_cell.angle_beta   90.00
_cell.angle_gamma   90.00
#
_symmetry.space_group_name_H-M   'P 1'
#
loop_
_entity.id
_entity.type
_entity.pdbx_description
1 polymer ?
#
loop_
_entity_poly.entity_id
_entity_poly.type
_entity_poly.pdbx_seq_one_letter_code
_entity_poly.pdbx_strand_id
1 'polypeptide(L)'
;MVSQASLGEFQTTDYQVSPVTTSGNLNSVAFTASQAKSANFSLRNHRRTEPISQEYGIRYVTTVLERKRHASIEHYNQMGLFSDEMTRSQDRRTKLNDRLEQFQKRCLNYHRFILDNLNKSKRQEYLIMRNKELRNSAIIELESINEKIEAALLRRDELQSRLQRLRAYEELLEDTLKLFPKGYIRTNVAPADGLLYRIGILQNMQQASLRQLYEQQEAAEREARELLQAQNSAGVELLAKGSELQQVAHQWQKEQENLQKSWELYERDRERTIEECILFFTTIRALRNLAEKAAIGLNNIQNHPIPNQQKASLQANFRLITRFVSVVSAIRDELNPPSKKHRYQSENTATHTTASSMQIDQPPSEDITIKSEENTVSITSHKSQ
;
A
#
# COMPACT_ATOMS: atom_id res chain seq x y z
N MET A 1 -51.42 38.87 -15.41
CA MET A 1 -51.93 40.10 -14.76
C MET A 1 -50.73 40.88 -14.25
N VAL A 2 -50.69 42.21 -14.45
CA VAL A 2 -50.04 43.27 -13.61
C VAL A 2 -48.57 43.04 -13.16
N SER A 3 -47.59 43.93 -13.36
CA SER A 3 -47.58 45.29 -13.94
C SER A 3 -46.21 45.62 -14.54
N GLN A 4 -46.15 46.65 -15.40
CA GLN A 4 -44.91 47.36 -15.72
C GLN A 4 -44.59 48.41 -14.65
N ALA A 5 -43.31 48.70 -14.44
CA ALA A 5 -42.82 50.00 -13.95
C ALA A 5 -41.46 50.28 -14.61
N SER A 6 -41.33 51.47 -15.21
CA SER A 6 -40.11 51.94 -15.89
C SER A 6 -39.15 52.63 -14.92
N LEU A 7 -37.88 52.83 -15.34
CA LEU A 7 -37.09 53.99 -14.90
C LEU A 7 -35.82 54.22 -15.75
N GLY A 8 -35.82 55.34 -16.49
CA GLY A 8 -34.72 56.31 -16.51
C GLY A 8 -33.42 55.99 -17.24
N GLU A 9 -33.29 56.46 -18.48
CA GLU A 9 -31.99 56.89 -19.02
C GLU A 9 -31.57 58.22 -18.37
N PHE A 10 -30.26 58.44 -18.18
CA PHE A 10 -29.68 59.78 -18.12
C PHE A 10 -28.29 59.79 -18.75
N GLN A 11 -28.15 60.58 -19.81
CA GLN A 11 -26.86 60.89 -20.46
C GLN A 11 -26.21 62.09 -19.77
N THR A 12 -24.88 62.14 -19.78
CA THR A 12 -24.12 63.39 -19.57
C THR A 12 -22.98 63.51 -20.59
N THR A 13 -22.84 64.70 -21.15
CA THR A 13 -21.89 65.06 -22.21
C THR A 13 -20.57 65.63 -21.67
N ASP A 14 -19.55 65.65 -22.52
CA ASP A 14 -18.19 66.09 -22.22
C ASP A 14 -18.03 67.52 -21.68
N TYR A 15 -16.92 67.75 -20.99
CA TYR A 15 -16.27 69.06 -20.91
C TYR A 15 -14.78 68.96 -21.25
N GLN A 16 -14.37 69.71 -22.27
CA GLN A 16 -12.96 69.89 -22.62
C GLN A 16 -12.28 70.90 -21.69
N VAL A 17 -10.99 70.71 -21.44
CA VAL A 17 -10.08 71.74 -20.93
C VAL A 17 -8.89 71.85 -21.87
N SER A 18 -8.57 73.07 -22.30
CA SER A 18 -7.29 73.41 -22.93
C SER A 18 -6.50 74.37 -22.02
N PRO A 19 -5.15 74.29 -21.99
CA PRO A 19 -4.31 74.94 -20.97
C PRO A 19 -3.52 76.14 -21.58
N VAL A 20 -2.24 76.35 -21.16
CA VAL A 20 -1.19 77.24 -21.74
C VAL A 20 -1.16 78.68 -21.16
N THR A 21 -0.03 79.29 -20.76
CA THR A 21 1.37 78.84 -20.46
C THR A 21 2.12 79.87 -19.58
N THR A 22 3.19 79.40 -18.93
CA THR A 22 4.35 80.17 -18.41
C THR A 22 5.19 80.82 -19.52
N SER A 23 5.86 81.96 -19.26
CA SER A 23 7.29 82.20 -19.61
C SER A 23 7.79 83.56 -19.10
N GLY A 24 9.11 83.71 -18.90
CA GLY A 24 9.74 84.96 -18.46
C GLY A 24 11.15 84.76 -17.91
N ASN A 25 12.15 84.75 -18.79
CA ASN A 25 13.58 84.55 -18.47
C ASN A 25 14.35 85.90 -18.56
N LEU A 26 15.64 85.93 -18.16
CA LEU A 26 16.79 86.65 -18.80
C LEU A 26 17.89 87.14 -17.81
N ASN A 27 19.13 86.72 -18.11
CA ASN A 27 20.44 87.43 -18.14
C ASN A 27 20.91 88.31 -16.95
N SER A 28 22.15 88.32 -16.44
CA SER A 28 23.54 88.12 -16.94
C SER A 28 24.25 89.36 -17.53
N VAL A 29 24.97 90.10 -16.67
CA VAL A 29 26.03 91.13 -16.95
C VAL A 29 26.85 91.27 -15.64
N ALA A 30 28.17 91.53 -15.55
CA ALA A 30 29.37 91.21 -16.34
C ALA A 30 30.62 91.42 -15.42
N PHE A 31 31.87 91.43 -15.94
CA PHE A 31 33.12 91.70 -15.19
C PHE A 31 33.94 92.76 -15.93
N THR A 32 34.56 93.72 -15.21
CA THR A 32 35.58 94.63 -15.78
C THR A 32 36.71 94.89 -14.77
N ALA A 33 37.94 94.86 -15.27
CA ALA A 33 39.15 95.20 -14.51
C ALA A 33 39.81 96.42 -15.17
N SER A 34 40.43 97.32 -14.38
CA SER A 34 41.30 98.37 -14.95
C SER A 34 42.30 98.97 -13.96
N GLN A 35 43.55 98.99 -14.42
CA GLN A 35 44.63 99.96 -14.16
C GLN A 35 45.24 100.15 -12.75
N ALA A 36 46.53 99.84 -12.69
CA ALA A 36 47.48 100.39 -11.72
C ALA A 36 47.86 101.84 -12.04
N LYS A 37 48.27 102.59 -11.02
CA LYS A 37 49.13 103.79 -11.15
C LYS A 37 50.29 103.75 -10.14
N SER A 38 51.39 104.38 -10.53
CA SER A 38 52.75 104.18 -10.01
C SER A 38 53.32 105.37 -9.22
N ALA A 39 54.42 105.12 -8.49
CA ALA A 39 55.38 106.10 -7.93
C ALA A 39 54.83 107.03 -6.82
N ASN A 40 55.62 107.72 -5.98
CA ASN A 40 57.09 107.87 -5.82
C ASN A 40 57.51 107.27 -4.45
N PHE A 41 58.72 106.78 -4.15
CA PHE A 41 60.08 107.32 -4.31
C PHE A 41 60.37 108.61 -3.49
N SER A 42 60.85 108.42 -2.26
CA SER A 42 61.74 109.37 -1.59
C SER A 42 62.79 108.57 -0.81
N LEU A 43 64.05 108.78 -1.18
CA LEU A 43 65.25 108.19 -0.59
C LEU A 43 66.11 109.35 -0.05
N ARG A 44 66.93 109.08 0.97
CA ARG A 44 67.84 110.00 1.71
C ARG A 44 67.22 110.67 2.95
N ASN A 45 67.95 110.90 4.04
CA ASN A 45 69.41 110.84 4.24
C ASN A 45 69.83 109.94 5.42
N HIS A 46 70.83 109.10 5.19
CA HIS A 46 71.92 108.90 6.17
C HIS A 46 73.15 109.63 5.63
N ARG A 47 73.61 110.66 6.37
CA ARG A 47 74.95 111.23 6.23
C ARG A 47 75.48 111.76 7.56
N ARG A 48 75.87 110.82 8.42
CA ARG A 48 77.17 110.86 9.10
C ARG A 48 77.76 109.45 9.10
N THR A 49 78.19 109.01 7.93
CA THR A 49 79.34 108.10 7.86
C THR A 49 80.59 108.94 8.08
N GLU A 50 81.01 109.03 9.33
CA GLU A 50 82.34 108.51 9.61
C GLU A 50 82.13 107.05 10.11
N PRO A 51 83.03 106.13 9.75
CA PRO A 51 82.60 104.95 9.00
C PRO A 51 82.35 103.71 9.87
N ILE A 52 81.35 102.88 9.51
CA ILE A 52 81.32 101.41 9.73
C ILE A 52 80.35 100.73 8.73
N SER A 53 80.89 99.84 7.89
CA SER A 53 80.26 98.78 7.04
C SER A 53 79.16 99.13 6.00
N GLN A 54 79.31 98.57 4.77
CA GLN A 54 78.41 98.78 3.62
C GLN A 54 77.16 97.85 3.56
N GLU A 55 76.99 96.94 4.51
CA GLU A 55 76.12 95.76 4.34
C GLU A 55 74.61 96.03 4.50
N TYR A 56 74.22 97.10 5.21
CA TYR A 56 72.83 97.33 5.62
C TYR A 56 71.93 97.99 4.57
N GLY A 57 72.48 98.84 3.69
CA GLY A 57 71.66 99.68 2.79
C GLY A 57 70.93 98.91 1.68
N ILE A 58 71.52 97.82 1.20
CA ILE A 58 71.00 97.04 0.06
C ILE A 58 69.73 96.25 0.44
N ARG A 59 69.61 95.81 1.70
CA ARG A 59 68.49 94.97 2.19
C ARG A 59 67.13 95.69 2.27
N TYR A 60 67.10 97.02 2.31
CA TYR A 60 65.85 97.79 2.49
C TYR A 60 65.10 98.04 1.17
N VAL A 61 65.81 98.25 0.05
CA VAL A 61 65.17 98.58 -1.23
C VAL A 61 64.52 97.34 -1.87
N THR A 62 65.17 96.18 -1.75
CA THR A 62 64.62 94.89 -2.20
C THR A 62 63.29 94.58 -1.50
N THR A 63 63.24 94.69 -0.17
CA THR A 63 62.04 94.37 0.62
C THR A 63 60.81 95.24 0.31
N VAL A 64 60.98 96.49 -0.13
CA VAL A 64 59.85 97.35 -0.53
C VAL A 64 59.29 97.00 -1.91
N LEU A 65 60.17 96.69 -2.88
CA LEU A 65 59.74 96.27 -4.22
C LEU A 65 59.07 94.89 -4.20
N GLU A 66 59.59 93.97 -3.39
CA GLU A 66 58.97 92.68 -3.11
C GLU A 66 57.54 92.86 -2.56
N ARG A 67 57.33 93.71 -1.54
CA ARG A 67 55.98 93.99 -0.99
C ARG A 67 54.98 94.51 -2.02
N LYS A 68 55.37 95.44 -2.90
CA LYS A 68 54.46 95.92 -3.96
C LYS A 68 54.14 94.83 -4.99
N ARG A 69 55.14 94.02 -5.36
CA ARG A 69 54.95 92.87 -6.24
C ARG A 69 53.97 91.86 -5.63
N HIS A 70 54.09 91.56 -4.33
CA HIS A 70 53.15 90.71 -3.60
C HIS A 70 51.72 91.29 -3.61
N ALA A 71 51.51 92.57 -3.26
CA ALA A 71 50.18 93.16 -3.21
C ALA A 71 49.44 93.19 -4.57
N SER A 72 50.15 93.44 -5.68
CA SER A 72 49.53 93.37 -7.02
C SER A 72 49.19 91.93 -7.44
N ILE A 73 50.01 90.95 -7.05
CA ILE A 73 49.71 89.52 -7.24
C ILE A 73 48.50 89.12 -6.40
N GLU A 74 48.41 89.55 -5.14
CA GLU A 74 47.26 89.29 -4.26
C GLU A 74 45.95 89.83 -4.81
N HIS A 75 45.91 91.07 -5.32
CA HIS A 75 44.68 91.64 -5.89
C HIS A 75 44.26 90.91 -7.17
N TYR A 76 45.20 90.54 -8.05
CA TYR A 76 44.90 89.74 -9.23
C TYR A 76 44.33 88.36 -8.85
N ASN A 77 44.92 87.72 -7.84
CA ASN A 77 44.42 86.47 -7.27
C ASN A 77 43.00 86.62 -6.70
N GLN A 78 42.70 87.70 -5.97
CA GLN A 78 41.37 87.96 -5.42
C GLN A 78 40.30 88.16 -6.50
N MET A 79 40.61 88.88 -7.58
CA MET A 79 39.68 89.06 -8.70
C MET A 79 39.47 87.75 -9.48
N GLY A 80 40.52 86.93 -9.63
CA GLY A 80 40.38 85.55 -10.11
C GLY A 80 39.41 84.74 -9.24
N LEU A 81 39.62 84.72 -7.93
CA LEU A 81 38.77 84.01 -6.97
C LEU A 81 37.30 84.48 -6.99
N PHE A 82 37.03 85.77 -7.16
CA PHE A 82 35.65 86.28 -7.27
C PHE A 82 35.00 85.91 -8.62
N SER A 83 35.76 85.97 -9.72
CA SER A 83 35.28 85.51 -11.04
C SER A 83 34.93 84.01 -11.01
N ASP A 84 35.82 83.20 -10.43
CA ASP A 84 35.59 81.78 -10.20
C ASP A 84 34.34 81.53 -9.35
N GLU A 85 34.14 82.27 -8.26
CA GLU A 85 33.00 82.07 -7.36
C GLU A 85 31.66 82.51 -7.99
N MET A 86 31.67 83.58 -8.81
CA MET A 86 30.50 83.97 -9.60
C MET A 86 30.16 82.95 -10.69
N THR A 87 31.16 82.41 -11.38
CA THR A 87 30.98 81.31 -12.34
C THR A 87 30.42 80.07 -11.64
N ARG A 88 30.99 79.65 -10.49
CA ARG A 88 30.45 78.56 -9.65
C ARG A 88 29.03 78.84 -9.14
N SER A 89 28.67 80.09 -8.90
CA SER A 89 27.31 80.50 -8.49
C SER A 89 26.32 80.37 -9.64
N GLN A 90 26.71 80.81 -10.84
CA GLN A 90 25.92 80.63 -12.05
C GLN A 90 25.72 79.15 -12.37
N ASP A 91 26.80 78.35 -12.31
CA ASP A 91 26.78 76.89 -12.47
C ASP A 91 25.88 76.20 -11.44
N ARG A 92 25.83 76.70 -10.19
CA ARG A 92 24.92 76.17 -9.17
C ARG A 92 23.46 76.46 -9.53
N ARG A 93 23.15 77.65 -10.06
CA ARG A 93 21.78 78.02 -10.46
C ARG A 93 21.30 77.27 -11.70
N THR A 94 22.15 77.10 -12.72
CA THR A 94 21.80 76.28 -13.90
C THR A 94 21.54 74.84 -13.49
N LYS A 95 22.47 74.21 -12.75
CA LYS A 95 22.30 72.85 -12.20
C LYS A 95 21.05 72.69 -11.31
N LEU A 96 20.63 73.75 -10.60
CA LEU A 96 19.41 73.72 -9.80
C LEU A 96 18.15 73.78 -10.67
N ASN A 97 18.12 74.65 -11.68
CA ASN A 97 17.01 74.73 -12.63
C ASN A 97 16.88 73.43 -13.45
N ASP A 98 17.99 72.86 -13.93
CA ASP A 98 17.99 71.57 -14.61
C ASP A 98 17.40 70.46 -13.73
N ARG A 99 17.75 70.44 -12.44
CA ARG A 99 17.19 69.50 -11.45
C ARG A 99 15.70 69.73 -11.22
N LEU A 100 15.24 70.98 -11.18
CA LEU A 100 13.83 71.33 -10.99
C LEU A 100 12.98 70.96 -12.22
N GLU A 101 13.47 71.20 -13.43
CA GLU A 101 12.82 70.78 -14.66
C GLU A 101 12.78 69.24 -14.77
N GLN A 102 13.87 68.56 -14.43
CA GLN A 102 13.90 67.10 -14.33
C GLN A 102 12.90 66.58 -13.28
N PHE A 103 12.75 67.25 -12.14
CA PHE A 103 11.77 66.90 -11.13
C PHE A 103 10.33 67.06 -11.65
N GLN A 104 10.00 68.20 -12.27
CA GLN A 104 8.68 68.41 -12.88
C GLN A 104 8.36 67.39 -13.97
N LYS A 105 9.33 67.07 -14.84
CA LYS A 105 9.21 65.99 -15.84
C LYS A 105 8.95 64.63 -15.19
N ARG A 106 9.65 64.30 -14.09
CA ARG A 106 9.37 63.08 -13.29
C ARG A 106 7.96 63.10 -12.70
N CYS A 107 7.50 64.20 -12.11
CA CYS A 107 6.14 64.32 -11.57
C CYS A 107 5.05 64.08 -12.62
N LEU A 108 5.18 64.68 -13.80
CA LEU A 108 4.24 64.45 -14.92
C LEU A 108 4.27 62.99 -15.41
N ASN A 109 5.46 62.39 -15.51
CA ASN A 109 5.60 60.99 -15.88
C ASN A 109 4.99 60.05 -14.83
N TYR A 110 5.17 60.31 -13.52
CA TYR A 110 4.54 59.55 -12.45
C TYR A 110 3.01 59.70 -12.45
N HIS A 111 2.49 60.91 -12.68
CA HIS A 111 1.05 61.11 -12.76
C HIS A 111 0.43 60.33 -13.94
N ARG A 112 1.06 60.39 -15.13
CA ARG A 112 0.66 59.57 -16.30
C ARG A 112 0.74 58.07 -16.02
N PHE A 113 1.81 57.62 -15.35
CA PHE A 113 1.97 56.23 -14.94
C PHE A 113 0.86 55.78 -13.98
N ILE A 114 0.50 56.58 -12.98
CA ILE A 114 -0.59 56.27 -12.05
C ILE A 114 -1.93 56.15 -12.80
N LEU A 115 -2.26 57.10 -13.68
CA LEU A 115 -3.50 57.06 -14.46
C LEU A 115 -3.56 55.84 -15.41
N ASP A 116 -2.47 55.50 -16.09
CA ASP A 116 -2.41 54.31 -16.95
C ASP A 116 -2.57 53.01 -16.13
N ASN A 117 -1.94 52.90 -14.96
CA ASN A 117 -2.13 51.75 -14.08
C ASN A 117 -3.55 51.65 -13.52
N LEU A 118 -4.19 52.76 -13.13
CA LEU A 118 -5.60 52.77 -12.72
C LEU A 118 -6.53 52.32 -13.87
N ASN A 119 -6.27 52.79 -15.09
CA ASN A 119 -7.03 52.39 -16.28
C ASN A 119 -6.74 50.93 -16.71
N LYS A 120 -5.55 50.40 -16.44
CA LYS A 120 -5.24 48.97 -16.59
C LYS A 120 -5.99 48.14 -15.55
N SER A 121 -5.99 48.55 -14.28
CA SER A 121 -6.71 47.90 -13.18
C SER A 121 -8.21 47.81 -13.48
N LYS A 122 -8.86 48.92 -13.85
CA LYS A 122 -10.30 48.94 -14.21
C LYS A 122 -10.62 48.01 -15.39
N ARG A 123 -9.75 47.96 -16.41
CA ARG A 123 -9.92 47.03 -17.54
C ARG A 123 -9.76 45.57 -17.12
N GLN A 124 -8.81 45.26 -16.24
CA GLN A 124 -8.65 43.91 -15.67
C GLN A 124 -9.85 43.50 -14.83
N GLU A 125 -10.38 44.39 -13.98
CA GLU A 125 -11.57 44.16 -13.16
C GLU A 125 -12.80 43.85 -14.03
N TYR A 126 -13.05 44.66 -15.06
CA TYR A 126 -14.11 44.38 -16.05
C TYR A 126 -13.93 43.03 -16.74
N LEU A 127 -12.72 42.69 -17.17
CA LEU A 127 -12.43 41.39 -17.79
C LEU A 127 -12.63 40.23 -16.82
N ILE A 128 -12.29 40.38 -15.53
CA ILE A 128 -12.52 39.36 -14.50
C ILE A 128 -14.02 39.16 -14.28
N MET A 129 -14.80 40.24 -14.12
CA MET A 129 -16.25 40.16 -14.00
C MET A 129 -16.88 39.50 -15.22
N ARG A 130 -16.51 39.94 -16.44
CA ARG A 130 -17.07 39.38 -17.66
C ARG A 130 -16.71 37.91 -17.86
N ASN A 131 -15.50 37.48 -17.49
CA ASN A 131 -15.14 36.06 -17.47
C ASN A 131 -15.95 35.26 -16.44
N LYS A 132 -16.25 35.84 -15.28
CA LYS A 132 -17.09 35.20 -14.25
C LYS A 132 -18.53 35.01 -14.75
N GLU A 133 -19.12 36.03 -15.38
CA GLU A 133 -20.44 35.95 -16.02
C GLU A 133 -20.50 34.86 -17.09
N LEU A 134 -19.53 34.84 -18.01
CA LEU A 134 -19.47 33.86 -19.10
C LEU A 134 -19.30 32.43 -18.56
N ARG A 135 -18.48 32.23 -17.53
CA ARG A 135 -18.35 30.92 -16.85
C ARG A 135 -19.65 30.49 -16.20
N ASN A 136 -20.35 31.40 -15.51
CA ASN A 136 -21.62 31.08 -14.88
C ASN A 136 -22.71 30.72 -15.91
N SER A 137 -22.79 31.45 -17.03
CA SER A 137 -23.71 31.09 -18.15
C SER A 137 -23.40 29.71 -18.70
N ALA A 138 -22.11 29.42 -18.96
CA ALA A 138 -21.68 28.12 -19.47
C ALA A 138 -21.97 26.97 -18.49
N ILE A 139 -21.85 27.18 -17.17
CA ILE A 139 -22.23 26.18 -16.16
C ILE A 139 -23.73 25.88 -16.23
N ILE A 140 -24.58 26.92 -16.24
CA ILE A 140 -26.06 26.75 -16.31
C ILE A 140 -26.48 26.07 -17.62
N GLU A 141 -25.85 26.41 -18.74
CA GLU A 141 -26.09 25.76 -20.04
C GLU A 141 -25.67 24.28 -20.02
N LEU A 142 -24.51 23.95 -19.43
CA LEU A 142 -24.05 22.56 -19.27
C LEU A 142 -24.97 21.76 -18.34
N GLU A 143 -25.43 22.34 -17.23
CA GLU A 143 -26.41 21.73 -16.32
C GLU A 143 -27.72 21.41 -17.07
N SER A 144 -28.28 22.38 -17.83
CA SER A 144 -29.50 22.16 -18.63
C SER A 144 -29.32 21.15 -19.77
N ILE A 145 -28.12 21.05 -20.35
CA ILE A 145 -27.78 19.99 -21.32
C ILE A 145 -27.72 18.63 -20.62
N ASN A 146 -27.09 18.55 -19.44
CA ASN A 146 -26.96 17.32 -18.69
C ASN A 146 -28.33 16.78 -18.24
N GLU A 147 -29.22 17.62 -17.72
CA GLU A 147 -30.62 17.25 -17.40
C GLU A 147 -31.36 16.63 -18.61
N LYS A 148 -31.17 17.20 -19.80
CA LYS A 148 -31.78 16.68 -21.04
C LYS A 148 -31.17 15.35 -21.48
N ILE A 149 -29.86 15.16 -21.27
CA ILE A 149 -29.16 13.91 -21.55
C ILE A 149 -29.67 12.82 -20.59
N GLU A 150 -29.72 13.07 -19.29
CA GLU A 150 -30.23 12.10 -18.30
C GLU A 150 -31.68 11.72 -18.58
N ALA A 151 -32.57 12.68 -18.87
CA ALA A 151 -33.94 12.41 -19.27
C ALA A 151 -34.05 11.58 -20.56
N ALA A 152 -33.14 11.78 -21.52
CA ALA A 152 -33.07 10.98 -22.75
C ALA A 152 -32.54 9.57 -22.51
N LEU A 153 -31.55 9.40 -21.61
CA LEU A 153 -31.00 8.09 -21.22
C LEU A 153 -32.06 7.25 -20.48
N LEU A 154 -32.75 7.82 -19.49
CA LEU A 154 -33.85 7.14 -18.80
C LEU A 154 -34.95 6.69 -19.78
N ARG A 155 -35.33 7.55 -20.74
CA ARG A 155 -36.31 7.21 -21.77
C ARG A 155 -35.81 6.14 -22.74
N ARG A 156 -34.51 6.14 -23.11
CA ARG A 156 -33.89 5.08 -23.91
C ARG A 156 -34.00 3.74 -23.19
N ASP A 157 -33.69 3.70 -21.90
CA ASP A 157 -33.66 2.48 -21.10
C ASP A 157 -35.08 1.92 -20.87
N GLU A 158 -36.06 2.80 -20.66
CA GLU A 158 -37.49 2.42 -20.66
C GLU A 158 -37.89 1.77 -21.99
N LEU A 159 -37.58 2.41 -23.12
CA LEU A 159 -37.89 1.90 -24.46
C LEU A 159 -37.17 0.57 -24.76
N GLN A 160 -35.91 0.42 -24.32
CA GLN A 160 -35.15 -0.82 -24.46
C GLN A 160 -35.79 -1.96 -23.66
N SER A 161 -36.22 -1.72 -22.41
CA SER A 161 -36.95 -2.71 -21.60
C SER A 161 -38.29 -3.13 -22.23
N ARG A 162 -38.95 -2.20 -22.93
CA ARG A 162 -40.21 -2.45 -23.65
C ARG A 162 -39.97 -3.25 -24.92
N LEU A 163 -38.91 -2.94 -25.66
CA LEU A 163 -38.51 -3.65 -26.87
C LEU A 163 -38.07 -5.09 -26.56
N GLN A 164 -37.31 -5.32 -25.48
CA GLN A 164 -36.97 -6.67 -25.00
C GLN A 164 -38.22 -7.51 -24.68
N ARG A 165 -39.20 -6.93 -23.97
CA ARG A 165 -40.49 -7.58 -23.70
C ARG A 165 -41.26 -7.90 -24.99
N LEU A 166 -41.27 -6.98 -25.96
CA LEU A 166 -41.94 -7.21 -27.25
C LEU A 166 -41.26 -8.32 -28.08
N ARG A 167 -39.93 -8.39 -28.08
CA ARG A 167 -39.19 -9.49 -28.74
C ARG A 167 -39.55 -10.87 -28.15
N ALA A 168 -39.69 -10.97 -26.83
CA ALA A 168 -40.11 -12.24 -26.21
C ALA A 168 -41.52 -12.67 -26.65
N TYR A 169 -42.43 -11.73 -26.89
CA TYR A 169 -43.75 -12.03 -27.49
C TYR A 169 -43.66 -12.36 -28.99
N GLU A 170 -42.77 -11.72 -29.73
CA GLU A 170 -42.52 -12.00 -31.15
C GLU A 170 -41.94 -13.41 -31.35
N GLU A 171 -40.93 -13.77 -30.55
CA GLU A 171 -40.32 -15.11 -30.53
C GLU A 171 -41.34 -16.20 -30.14
N LEU A 172 -42.15 -15.96 -29.10
CA LEU A 172 -43.27 -16.84 -28.72
C LEU A 172 -44.29 -16.99 -29.86
N LEU A 173 -44.61 -15.91 -30.58
CA LEU A 173 -45.51 -15.95 -31.73
C LEU A 173 -44.90 -16.71 -32.91
N GLU A 174 -43.60 -16.54 -33.20
CA GLU A 174 -42.93 -17.32 -34.22
C GLU A 174 -42.88 -18.82 -33.89
N ASP A 175 -42.56 -19.17 -32.64
CA ASP A 175 -42.50 -20.57 -32.21
C ASP A 175 -43.88 -21.23 -32.17
N THR A 176 -44.90 -20.53 -31.70
CA THR A 176 -46.28 -21.03 -31.80
C THR A 176 -46.75 -21.13 -33.26
N LEU A 177 -46.31 -20.24 -34.16
CA LEU A 177 -46.54 -20.37 -35.60
C LEU A 177 -45.81 -21.57 -36.23
N LYS A 178 -44.61 -21.93 -35.76
CA LYS A 178 -43.87 -23.14 -36.18
C LYS A 178 -44.56 -24.43 -35.74
N LEU A 179 -45.26 -24.42 -34.60
CA LEU A 179 -46.03 -25.57 -34.11
C LEU A 179 -47.28 -25.87 -34.95
N PHE A 180 -47.82 -24.89 -35.68
CA PHE A 180 -48.95 -25.13 -36.58
C PHE A 180 -48.51 -25.82 -37.89
N PRO A 181 -49.17 -26.91 -38.32
CA PRO A 181 -48.84 -27.59 -39.56
C PRO A 181 -48.87 -26.67 -40.79
N LYS A 182 -47.98 -26.96 -41.76
CA LYS A 182 -47.89 -26.19 -43.01
C LYS A 182 -49.26 -26.06 -43.69
N GLY A 183 -49.69 -24.82 -43.93
CA GLY A 183 -51.01 -24.53 -44.50
C GLY A 183 -52.17 -24.56 -43.53
N TYR A 184 -51.95 -24.44 -42.21
CA TYR A 184 -52.99 -24.16 -41.21
C TYR A 184 -53.71 -22.83 -41.48
N ILE A 185 -52.95 -21.78 -41.81
CA ILE A 185 -53.49 -20.51 -42.32
C ILE A 185 -53.43 -20.54 -43.85
N ARG A 186 -54.56 -20.86 -44.50
CA ARG A 186 -54.74 -20.68 -45.95
C ARG A 186 -55.48 -19.36 -46.23
N THR A 187 -54.91 -18.52 -47.08
CA THR A 187 -55.51 -17.25 -47.53
C THR A 187 -56.45 -17.42 -48.73
N ASN A 188 -56.30 -18.50 -49.49
CA ASN A 188 -56.94 -18.70 -50.80
C ASN A 188 -58.10 -19.70 -50.75
N VAL A 189 -58.79 -19.81 -49.61
CA VAL A 189 -59.88 -20.77 -49.37
C VAL A 189 -61.04 -20.03 -48.71
N ALA A 190 -62.29 -20.42 -49.01
CA ALA A 190 -63.46 -19.86 -48.35
C ALA A 190 -63.33 -19.98 -46.81
N PRO A 191 -63.68 -18.95 -46.02
CA PRO A 191 -63.42 -18.95 -44.58
C PRO A 191 -64.00 -20.17 -43.82
N ALA A 192 -65.16 -20.68 -44.25
CA ALA A 192 -65.79 -21.86 -43.65
C ALA A 192 -64.96 -23.15 -43.86
N ASP A 193 -64.50 -23.42 -45.08
CA ASP A 193 -63.70 -24.61 -45.39
C ASP A 193 -62.31 -24.51 -44.73
N GLY A 194 -61.76 -23.29 -44.67
CA GLY A 194 -60.54 -23.00 -43.91
C GLY A 194 -60.68 -23.28 -42.41
N LEU A 195 -61.84 -22.98 -41.82
CA LEU A 195 -62.15 -23.31 -40.42
C LEU A 195 -62.31 -24.83 -40.20
N LEU A 196 -63.05 -25.52 -41.06
CA LEU A 196 -63.22 -26.99 -40.96
C LEU A 196 -61.87 -27.71 -41.08
N TYR A 197 -60.99 -27.29 -41.99
CA TYR A 197 -59.64 -27.83 -42.12
C TYR A 197 -58.79 -27.59 -40.86
N ARG A 198 -58.86 -26.39 -40.26
CA ARG A 198 -58.17 -26.08 -38.99
C ARG A 198 -58.71 -26.91 -37.84
N ILE A 199 -60.02 -27.12 -37.74
CA ILE A 199 -60.65 -27.96 -36.70
C ILE A 199 -60.14 -29.41 -36.83
N GLY A 200 -60.10 -29.97 -38.04
CA GLY A 200 -59.55 -31.31 -38.26
C GLY A 200 -58.07 -31.42 -37.88
N ILE A 201 -57.25 -30.41 -38.18
CA ILE A 201 -55.86 -30.34 -37.70
C ILE A 201 -55.81 -30.29 -36.17
N LEU A 202 -56.59 -29.43 -35.52
CA LEU A 202 -56.59 -29.28 -34.06
C LEU A 202 -57.03 -30.58 -33.36
N GLN A 203 -58.03 -31.29 -33.89
CA GLN A 203 -58.46 -32.59 -33.37
C GLN A 203 -57.36 -33.66 -33.50
N ASN A 204 -56.68 -33.71 -34.66
CA ASN A 204 -55.55 -34.63 -34.86
C ASN A 204 -54.38 -34.30 -33.91
N MET A 205 -54.05 -33.01 -33.74
CA MET A 205 -53.02 -32.57 -32.79
C MET A 205 -53.42 -32.88 -31.34
N GLN A 206 -54.67 -32.62 -30.95
CA GLN A 206 -55.19 -32.97 -29.63
C GLN A 206 -55.07 -34.48 -29.35
N GLN A 207 -55.42 -35.33 -30.32
CA GLN A 207 -55.30 -36.78 -30.16
C GLN A 207 -53.83 -37.23 -30.08
N ALA A 208 -52.94 -36.63 -30.87
CA ALA A 208 -51.50 -36.91 -30.81
C ALA A 208 -50.90 -36.50 -29.46
N SER A 209 -51.18 -35.28 -28.98
CA SER A 209 -50.73 -34.78 -27.68
C SER A 209 -51.27 -35.63 -26.52
N LEU A 210 -52.53 -36.07 -26.58
CA LEU A 210 -53.09 -36.96 -25.56
C LEU A 210 -52.37 -38.32 -25.53
N ARG A 211 -52.07 -38.93 -26.68
CA ARG A 211 -51.28 -40.17 -26.74
C ARG A 211 -49.90 -39.98 -26.14
N GLN A 212 -49.19 -38.93 -26.54
CA GLN A 212 -47.86 -38.63 -26.03
C GLN A 212 -47.87 -38.39 -24.51
N LEU A 213 -48.89 -37.72 -23.97
CA LEU A 213 -49.07 -37.55 -22.53
C LEU A 213 -49.31 -38.87 -21.80
N TYR A 214 -50.13 -39.77 -22.34
CA TYR A 214 -50.33 -41.10 -21.75
C TYR A 214 -49.06 -41.97 -21.81
N GLU A 215 -48.33 -41.95 -22.92
CA GLU A 215 -47.04 -42.66 -23.07
C GLU A 215 -45.99 -42.12 -22.08
N GLN A 216 -45.92 -40.81 -21.89
CA GLN A 216 -45.05 -40.16 -20.89
C GLN A 216 -45.47 -40.48 -19.46
N GLN A 217 -46.77 -40.47 -19.15
CA GLN A 217 -47.27 -40.86 -17.83
C GLN A 217 -46.93 -42.32 -17.52
N GLU A 218 -47.15 -43.24 -18.47
CA GLU A 218 -46.85 -44.66 -18.27
C GLU A 218 -45.35 -44.91 -18.09
N ALA A 219 -44.49 -44.19 -18.84
CA ALA A 219 -43.05 -44.24 -18.67
C ALA A 219 -42.62 -43.74 -17.27
N ALA A 220 -43.13 -42.58 -16.83
CA ALA A 220 -42.83 -42.02 -15.51
C ALA A 220 -43.35 -42.91 -14.37
N GLU A 221 -44.53 -43.54 -14.52
CA GLU A 221 -45.04 -44.50 -13.55
C GLU A 221 -44.22 -45.80 -13.51
N ARG A 222 -43.64 -46.24 -14.63
CA ARG A 222 -42.71 -47.39 -14.65
C ARG A 222 -41.40 -47.04 -13.93
N GLU A 223 -40.79 -45.91 -14.28
CA GLU A 223 -39.57 -45.40 -13.61
C GLU A 223 -39.78 -45.22 -12.10
N ALA A 224 -40.91 -44.64 -11.67
CA ALA A 224 -41.22 -44.47 -10.26
C ALA A 224 -41.35 -45.81 -9.50
N ARG A 225 -41.91 -46.85 -10.15
CA ARG A 225 -41.99 -48.21 -9.56
C ARG A 225 -40.61 -48.85 -9.45
N GLU A 226 -39.77 -48.71 -10.47
CA GLU A 226 -38.39 -49.23 -10.48
C GLU A 226 -37.53 -48.54 -9.40
N LEU A 227 -37.64 -47.22 -9.26
CA LEU A 227 -36.96 -46.46 -8.20
C LEU A 227 -37.42 -46.86 -6.79
N LEU A 228 -38.72 -47.05 -6.56
CA LEU A 228 -39.24 -47.54 -5.29
C LEU A 228 -38.76 -48.97 -4.99
N GLN A 229 -38.69 -49.84 -6.00
CA GLN A 229 -38.16 -51.19 -5.83
C GLN A 229 -36.66 -51.16 -5.46
N ALA A 230 -35.86 -50.35 -6.17
CA ALA A 230 -34.44 -50.17 -5.90
C ALA A 230 -34.18 -49.58 -4.51
N GLN A 231 -34.96 -48.58 -4.10
CA GLN A 231 -34.90 -47.99 -2.75
C GLN A 231 -35.20 -49.03 -1.67
N ASN A 232 -36.23 -49.85 -1.86
CA ASN A 232 -36.59 -50.91 -0.91
C ASN A 232 -35.49 -51.98 -0.79
N SER A 233 -34.89 -52.41 -1.91
CA SER A 233 -33.76 -53.36 -1.87
C SER A 233 -32.54 -52.76 -1.17
N ALA A 234 -32.18 -51.50 -1.45
CA ALA A 234 -31.07 -50.81 -0.80
C ALA A 234 -31.32 -50.61 0.70
N GLY A 235 -32.57 -50.35 1.11
CA GLY A 235 -32.96 -50.27 2.51
C GLY A 235 -32.79 -51.60 3.25
N VAL A 236 -33.18 -52.72 2.64
CA VAL A 236 -32.97 -54.07 3.19
C VAL A 236 -31.47 -54.40 3.32
N GLU A 237 -30.68 -54.09 2.29
CA GLU A 237 -29.23 -54.31 2.32
C GLU A 237 -28.54 -53.47 3.41
N LEU A 238 -28.91 -52.20 3.56
CA LEU A 238 -28.37 -51.31 4.58
C LEU A 238 -28.70 -51.79 6.00
N LEU A 239 -29.92 -52.30 6.22
CA LEU A 239 -30.30 -52.92 7.49
C LEU A 239 -29.50 -54.21 7.77
N ALA A 240 -29.29 -55.05 6.75
CA ALA A 240 -28.45 -56.24 6.87
C ALA A 240 -27.00 -55.86 7.24
N LYS A 241 -26.39 -54.90 6.53
CA LYS A 241 -25.04 -54.40 6.81
C LYS A 241 -24.92 -53.72 8.18
N GLY A 242 -25.95 -53.00 8.63
CA GLY A 242 -26.04 -52.47 9.99
C GLY A 242 -26.02 -53.58 11.05
N SER A 243 -26.73 -54.69 10.80
CA SER A 243 -26.73 -55.84 11.71
C SER A 243 -25.39 -56.59 11.75
N GLU A 244 -24.70 -56.72 10.61
CA GLU A 244 -23.34 -57.27 10.53
C GLU A 244 -22.36 -56.39 11.33
N LEU A 245 -22.40 -55.06 11.13
CA LEU A 245 -21.55 -54.10 11.85
C LEU A 245 -21.76 -54.17 13.37
N GLN A 246 -23.02 -54.29 13.82
CA GLN A 246 -23.33 -54.43 15.25
C GLN A 246 -22.75 -55.73 15.82
N GLN A 247 -22.80 -56.84 15.08
CA GLN A 247 -22.19 -58.11 15.51
C GLN A 247 -20.66 -57.98 15.64
N VAL A 248 -20.00 -57.35 14.66
CA VAL A 248 -18.54 -57.10 14.69
C VAL A 248 -18.17 -56.18 15.86
N ALA A 249 -18.94 -55.13 16.13
CA ALA A 249 -18.72 -54.25 17.27
C ALA A 249 -18.80 -54.99 18.63
N HIS A 250 -19.79 -55.87 18.80
CA HIS A 250 -19.89 -56.72 20.00
C HIS A 250 -18.74 -57.74 20.10
N GLN A 251 -18.26 -58.30 18.99
CA GLN A 251 -17.08 -59.18 18.99
C GLN A 251 -15.82 -58.42 19.40
N TRP A 252 -15.57 -57.25 18.82
CA TRP A 252 -14.43 -56.40 19.16
C TRP A 252 -14.44 -55.98 20.65
N GLN A 253 -15.59 -55.56 21.19
CA GLN A 253 -15.71 -55.24 22.62
C GLN A 253 -15.28 -56.43 23.49
N LYS A 254 -15.75 -57.64 23.17
CA LYS A 254 -15.40 -58.87 23.90
C LYS A 254 -13.90 -59.20 23.79
N GLU A 255 -13.28 -58.99 22.63
CA GLU A 255 -11.84 -59.15 22.44
C GLU A 255 -11.04 -58.12 23.24
N GLN A 256 -11.48 -56.85 23.28
CA GLN A 256 -10.86 -55.80 24.08
C GLN A 256 -10.92 -56.13 25.58
N GLU A 257 -12.06 -56.59 26.09
CA GLU A 257 -12.19 -57.04 27.48
C GLU A 257 -11.27 -58.24 27.80
N ASN A 258 -11.09 -59.17 26.86
CA ASN A 258 -10.19 -60.31 27.02
C ASN A 258 -8.72 -59.88 27.00
N LEU A 259 -8.34 -58.98 26.10
CA LEU A 259 -6.99 -58.41 26.03
C LEU A 259 -6.65 -57.67 27.32
N GLN A 260 -7.55 -56.83 27.83
CA GLN A 260 -7.35 -56.14 29.11
C GLN A 260 -7.12 -57.12 30.27
N LYS A 261 -7.95 -58.17 30.39
CA LYS A 261 -7.75 -59.23 31.41
C LYS A 261 -6.41 -59.93 31.26
N SER A 262 -5.95 -60.20 30.03
CA SER A 262 -4.64 -60.82 29.78
C SER A 262 -3.48 -59.89 30.16
N TRP A 263 -3.65 -58.58 29.95
CA TRP A 263 -2.64 -57.57 30.25
C TRP A 263 -2.51 -57.36 31.76
N GLU A 264 -3.62 -57.29 32.50
CA GLU A 264 -3.63 -57.27 33.97
C GLU A 264 -2.95 -58.51 34.59
N LEU A 265 -3.14 -59.69 33.99
CA LEU A 265 -2.45 -60.91 34.44
C LEU A 265 -0.94 -60.82 34.17
N TYR A 266 -0.56 -60.39 32.96
CA TYR A 266 0.85 -60.20 32.61
C TYR A 266 1.55 -59.17 33.51
N GLU A 267 0.89 -58.06 33.85
CA GLU A 267 1.45 -57.07 34.78
C GLU A 267 1.69 -57.65 36.18
N ARG A 268 0.72 -58.40 36.74
CA ARG A 268 0.87 -59.07 38.05
C ARG A 268 2.01 -60.09 38.05
N ASP A 269 2.12 -60.90 37.01
CA ASP A 269 3.21 -61.89 36.90
C ASP A 269 4.58 -61.21 36.70
N ARG A 270 4.62 -60.09 35.95
CA ARG A 270 5.83 -59.26 35.81
C ARG A 270 6.25 -58.64 37.13
N GLU A 271 5.30 -58.10 37.92
CA GLU A 271 5.57 -57.54 39.25
C GLU A 271 6.09 -58.59 40.22
N ARG A 272 5.44 -59.77 40.31
CA ARG A 272 5.95 -60.91 41.09
C ARG A 272 7.37 -61.29 40.67
N THR A 273 7.63 -61.39 39.37
CA THR A 273 8.97 -61.72 38.86
C THR A 273 10.02 -60.68 39.27
N ILE A 274 9.66 -59.39 39.29
CA ILE A 274 10.53 -58.30 39.75
C ILE A 274 10.79 -58.41 41.25
N GLU A 275 9.79 -58.70 42.08
CA GLU A 275 9.95 -58.92 43.52
C GLU A 275 10.87 -60.11 43.82
N GLU A 276 10.69 -61.24 43.12
CA GLU A 276 11.56 -62.42 43.21
C GLU A 276 13.00 -62.08 42.81
N CYS A 277 13.20 -61.29 41.75
CA CYS A 277 14.52 -60.80 41.34
C CYS A 277 15.17 -59.91 42.42
N ILE A 278 14.41 -58.99 43.04
CA ILE A 278 14.90 -58.11 44.11
C ILE A 278 15.33 -58.93 45.33
N LEU A 279 14.53 -59.92 45.74
CA LEU A 279 14.86 -60.85 46.82
C LEU A 279 16.16 -61.62 46.49
N PHE A 280 16.26 -62.19 45.28
CA PHE A 280 17.43 -62.93 44.83
C PHE A 280 18.71 -62.08 44.82
N PHE A 281 18.67 -60.86 44.26
CA PHE A 281 19.82 -59.95 44.28
C PHE A 281 20.19 -59.48 45.70
N THR A 282 19.21 -59.31 46.59
CA THR A 282 19.44 -58.99 48.00
C THR A 282 20.17 -60.14 48.71
N THR A 283 19.78 -61.39 48.46
CA THR A 283 20.47 -62.59 48.96
C THR A 283 21.90 -62.68 48.44
N ILE A 284 22.13 -62.46 47.13
CA ILE A 284 23.50 -62.42 46.56
C ILE A 284 24.35 -61.34 47.23
N ARG A 285 23.79 -60.15 47.48
CA ARG A 285 24.51 -59.06 48.17
C ARG A 285 24.86 -59.41 49.61
N ALA A 286 23.94 -60.05 50.34
CA ALA A 286 24.20 -60.52 51.71
C ALA A 286 25.32 -61.58 51.74
N LEU A 287 25.30 -62.54 50.81
CA LEU A 287 26.37 -63.53 50.65
C LEU A 287 27.73 -62.87 50.35
N ARG A 288 27.76 -61.91 49.41
CA ARG A 288 28.99 -61.17 49.09
C ARG A 288 29.54 -60.42 50.30
N ASN A 289 28.69 -59.68 51.03
CA ASN A 289 29.09 -58.98 52.25
C ASN A 289 29.65 -59.94 53.32
N LEU A 290 29.09 -61.15 53.43
CA LEU A 290 29.59 -62.19 54.35
C LEU A 290 30.98 -62.70 53.91
N ALA A 291 31.22 -62.90 52.61
CA ALA A 291 32.52 -63.31 52.09
C ALA A 291 33.58 -62.20 52.19
N GLU A 292 33.24 -60.93 51.97
CA GLU A 292 34.17 -59.81 52.18
C GLU A 292 34.59 -59.73 53.67
N LYS A 293 33.64 -59.87 54.60
CA LYS A 293 33.95 -59.98 56.05
C LYS A 293 34.80 -61.21 56.38
N ALA A 294 34.52 -62.37 55.76
CA ALA A 294 35.31 -63.58 55.95
C ALA A 294 36.74 -63.44 55.39
N ALA A 295 36.93 -62.76 54.26
CA ALA A 295 38.24 -62.49 53.68
C ALA A 295 39.08 -61.54 54.58
N ILE A 296 38.46 -60.47 55.10
CA ILE A 296 39.10 -59.58 56.09
C ILE A 296 39.48 -60.37 57.36
N GLY A 297 38.56 -61.22 57.85
CA GLY A 297 38.83 -62.13 58.96
C GLY A 297 40.01 -63.05 58.68
N LEU A 298 40.08 -63.66 57.50
CA LEU A 298 41.14 -64.57 57.08
C LEU A 298 42.52 -63.90 57.02
N ASN A 299 42.59 -62.64 56.57
CA ASN A 299 43.83 -61.87 56.53
C ASN A 299 44.30 -61.48 57.94
N ASN A 300 43.37 -61.09 58.81
CA ASN A 300 43.70 -60.59 60.16
C ASN A 300 43.94 -61.71 61.20
N ILE A 301 43.42 -62.92 60.99
CA ILE A 301 43.44 -63.99 62.00
C ILE A 301 44.85 -64.51 62.34
N GLN A 302 45.83 -64.32 61.45
CA GLN A 302 47.23 -64.68 61.74
C GLN A 302 47.75 -63.90 62.96
N ASN A 303 47.46 -62.59 63.01
CA ASN A 303 47.90 -61.66 64.05
C ASN A 303 46.94 -61.58 65.26
N HIS A 304 45.81 -62.27 65.22
CA HIS A 304 44.80 -62.22 66.29
C HIS A 304 45.24 -63.04 67.53
N PRO A 305 45.00 -62.59 68.78
CA PRO A 305 45.36 -63.32 70.00
C PRO A 305 44.37 -64.47 70.32
N ILE A 306 44.28 -65.49 69.46
CA ILE A 306 43.44 -66.70 69.62
C ILE A 306 44.33 -67.96 69.59
N PRO A 307 44.01 -69.04 70.34
CA PRO A 307 44.75 -70.31 70.26
C PRO A 307 44.82 -70.91 68.86
N ASN A 308 45.98 -71.48 68.49
CA ASN A 308 46.27 -71.93 67.12
C ASN A 308 45.26 -72.95 66.54
N GLN A 309 44.67 -73.81 67.36
CA GLN A 309 43.66 -74.78 66.91
C GLN A 309 42.33 -74.10 66.52
N GLN A 310 41.90 -73.08 67.26
CA GLN A 310 40.73 -72.27 66.92
C GLN A 310 41.00 -71.38 65.71
N LYS A 311 42.23 -70.84 65.56
CA LYS A 311 42.66 -70.14 64.34
C LYS A 311 42.51 -71.03 63.11
N ALA A 312 42.97 -72.27 63.15
CA ALA A 312 42.87 -73.20 62.02
C ALA A 312 41.40 -73.48 61.61
N SER A 313 40.50 -73.66 62.59
CA SER A 313 39.07 -73.87 62.35
C SER A 313 38.39 -72.63 61.72
N LEU A 314 38.62 -71.43 62.25
CA LEU A 314 38.11 -70.20 61.64
C LEU A 314 38.71 -69.95 60.24
N GLN A 315 40.00 -70.24 60.03
CA GLN A 315 40.62 -70.14 58.71
C GLN A 315 39.95 -71.08 57.69
N ALA A 316 39.61 -72.32 58.09
CA ALA A 316 38.88 -73.25 57.24
C ALA A 316 37.48 -72.71 56.89
N ASN A 317 36.73 -72.23 57.88
CA ASN A 317 35.39 -71.66 57.67
C ASN A 317 35.41 -70.39 56.81
N PHE A 318 36.35 -69.46 57.03
CA PHE A 318 36.48 -68.27 56.20
C PHE A 318 36.88 -68.60 54.75
N ARG A 319 37.76 -69.58 54.55
CA ARG A 319 38.10 -70.12 53.21
C ARG A 319 36.90 -70.79 52.55
N LEU A 320 36.06 -71.49 53.31
CA LEU A 320 34.84 -72.11 52.79
C LEU A 320 33.83 -71.06 52.31
N ILE A 321 33.58 -70.01 53.11
CA ILE A 321 32.67 -68.91 52.75
C ILE A 321 33.17 -68.17 51.50
N THR A 322 34.47 -67.84 51.43
CA THR A 322 35.03 -67.16 50.24
C THR A 322 34.99 -68.05 48.99
N ARG A 323 35.25 -69.37 49.11
CA ARG A 323 35.06 -70.32 48.00
C ARG A 323 33.60 -70.42 47.57
N PHE A 324 32.66 -70.51 48.51
CA PHE A 324 31.22 -70.60 48.19
C PHE A 324 30.75 -69.39 47.39
N VAL A 325 31.11 -68.18 47.78
CA VAL A 325 30.76 -66.96 47.02
C VAL A 325 31.49 -66.88 45.67
N SER A 326 32.70 -67.43 45.55
CA SER A 326 33.36 -67.58 44.25
C SER A 326 32.58 -68.50 43.30
N VAL A 327 32.00 -69.60 43.81
CA VAL A 327 31.15 -70.51 43.02
C VAL A 327 29.83 -69.84 42.65
N VAL A 328 29.16 -69.17 43.59
CA VAL A 328 27.91 -68.42 43.31
C VAL A 328 28.16 -67.30 42.28
N SER A 329 29.35 -66.67 42.30
CA SER A 329 29.72 -65.66 41.32
C SER A 329 29.98 -66.27 39.94
N ALA A 330 30.65 -67.43 39.86
CA ALA A 330 30.82 -68.15 38.60
C ALA A 330 29.47 -68.58 37.99
N ILE A 331 28.55 -69.11 38.80
CA ILE A 331 27.18 -69.46 38.37
C ILE A 331 26.41 -68.22 37.88
N ARG A 332 26.56 -67.08 38.57
CA ARG A 332 25.97 -65.80 38.13
C ARG A 332 26.50 -65.37 36.76
N ASP A 333 27.81 -65.52 36.53
CA ASP A 333 28.47 -65.10 35.28
C ASP A 333 28.17 -66.08 34.12
N GLU A 334 27.86 -67.34 34.41
CA GLU A 334 27.29 -68.29 33.43
C GLU A 334 25.82 -67.98 33.11
N LEU A 335 25.00 -67.62 34.11
CA LEU A 335 23.57 -67.29 33.91
C LEU A 335 23.35 -65.90 33.31
N ASN A 336 24.26 -64.95 33.52
CA ASN A 336 24.30 -63.65 32.85
C ASN A 336 25.56 -63.55 31.99
N PRO A 337 25.64 -64.27 30.84
CA PRO A 337 26.78 -64.16 29.95
C PRO A 337 26.93 -62.69 29.53
N PRO A 338 28.15 -62.10 29.57
CA PRO A 338 28.36 -60.73 29.15
C PRO A 338 27.89 -60.58 27.70
N SER A 339 26.98 -59.64 27.47
CA SER A 339 26.16 -59.58 26.25
C SER A 339 27.00 -59.35 25.00
N LYS A 340 27.45 -60.46 24.38
CA LYS A 340 27.79 -60.47 22.96
C LYS A 340 26.56 -59.97 22.21
N LYS A 341 26.73 -58.85 21.51
CA LYS A 341 25.67 -58.20 20.72
C LYS A 341 25.19 -59.11 19.60
N HIS A 342 24.33 -60.07 19.92
CA HIS A 342 23.55 -60.79 18.92
C HIS A 342 22.45 -59.87 18.42
N ARG A 343 22.77 -59.25 17.28
CA ARG A 343 21.85 -58.58 16.37
C ARG A 343 20.79 -59.61 15.94
N TYR A 344 19.68 -59.69 16.68
CA TYR A 344 18.53 -60.47 16.25
C TYR A 344 17.95 -59.83 14.98
N GLN A 345 18.25 -60.46 13.84
CA GLN A 345 17.37 -60.38 12.68
C GLN A 345 16.13 -61.22 13.04
N SER A 346 14.98 -60.56 13.18
CA SER A 346 13.70 -61.26 13.20
C SER A 346 13.36 -61.62 11.77
N GLU A 347 13.60 -62.87 11.37
CA GLU A 347 13.09 -63.38 10.11
C GLU A 347 11.56 -63.48 10.18
N ASN A 348 10.89 -62.97 9.15
CA ASN A 348 9.45 -63.12 9.00
C ASN A 348 9.12 -64.57 8.61
N THR A 349 8.88 -65.45 9.58
CA THR A 349 8.22 -66.72 9.31
C THR A 349 6.72 -66.52 9.25
N ALA A 350 6.20 -66.29 8.05
CA ALA A 350 4.77 -66.28 7.79
C ALA A 350 4.19 -67.70 7.99
N THR A 351 3.23 -67.84 8.91
CA THR A 351 2.30 -68.99 8.90
C THR A 351 1.12 -68.65 8.02
N HIS A 352 0.97 -69.41 6.92
CA HIS A 352 -0.19 -69.33 6.04
C HIS A 352 -1.50 -69.57 6.80
N THR A 353 -2.48 -68.68 6.60
CA THR A 353 -3.88 -69.08 6.51
C THR A 353 -4.42 -68.56 5.18
N THR A 354 -4.77 -69.46 4.28
CA THR A 354 -5.24 -69.15 2.93
C THR A 354 -6.65 -68.56 2.96
N ALA A 355 -6.78 -67.27 2.65
CA ALA A 355 -8.02 -66.73 2.10
C ALA A 355 -8.06 -67.09 0.61
N SER A 356 -8.96 -68.01 0.23
CA SER A 356 -9.09 -68.43 -1.16
C SER A 356 -9.71 -67.31 -2.00
N SER A 357 -9.18 -67.12 -3.20
CA SER A 357 -9.74 -66.22 -4.20
C SER A 357 -11.17 -66.64 -4.56
N MET A 358 -12.07 -65.65 -4.63
CA MET A 358 -13.12 -65.64 -5.64
C MET A 358 -12.80 -64.52 -6.62
N GLN A 359 -12.61 -64.87 -7.89
CA GLN A 359 -12.58 -63.91 -8.98
C GLN A 359 -13.99 -63.34 -9.15
N ILE A 360 -14.07 -62.02 -9.32
CA ILE A 360 -15.19 -61.39 -10.02
C ILE A 360 -14.59 -60.79 -11.28
N ASP A 361 -15.02 -61.29 -12.43
CA ASP A 361 -14.58 -60.78 -13.73
C ASP A 361 -15.01 -59.33 -13.91
N GLN A 362 -14.07 -58.49 -14.37
CA GLN A 362 -14.29 -57.08 -14.62
C GLN A 362 -14.30 -56.83 -16.15
N PRO A 363 -15.48 -56.69 -16.78
CA PRO A 363 -15.58 -56.19 -18.16
C PRO A 363 -15.26 -54.67 -18.22
N PRO A 364 -15.01 -54.11 -19.41
CA PRO A 364 -14.06 -53.00 -19.55
C PRO A 364 -14.60 -51.63 -19.15
N SER A 365 -13.68 -50.77 -18.74
CA SER A 365 -13.90 -49.35 -18.48
C SER A 365 -14.28 -48.60 -19.76
N GLU A 366 -15.48 -48.01 -19.81
CA GLU A 366 -15.79 -46.93 -20.73
C GLU A 366 -15.53 -45.58 -20.03
N ASP A 367 -14.70 -44.73 -20.64
CA ASP A 367 -14.36 -43.39 -20.14
C ASP A 367 -15.56 -42.44 -20.24
N ILE A 368 -16.37 -42.34 -19.19
CA ILE A 368 -17.35 -41.25 -19.06
C ILE A 368 -16.64 -40.01 -18.54
N THR A 369 -16.22 -39.14 -19.46
CA THR A 369 -15.70 -37.81 -19.14
C THR A 369 -16.85 -36.88 -18.70
N ILE A 370 -17.15 -36.84 -17.41
CA ILE A 370 -18.02 -35.80 -16.83
C ILE A 370 -17.18 -34.54 -16.61
N LYS A 371 -17.45 -33.51 -17.42
CA LYS A 371 -16.94 -32.15 -17.16
C LYS A 371 -17.82 -31.50 -16.09
N SER A 372 -17.29 -31.32 -14.89
CA SER A 372 -17.84 -30.42 -13.88
C SER A 372 -17.10 -29.07 -13.93
N GLU A 373 -17.81 -28.02 -14.32
CA GLU A 373 -17.33 -26.64 -14.24
C GLU A 373 -17.41 -26.16 -12.78
N GLU A 374 -16.27 -26.05 -12.08
CA GLU A 374 -16.23 -25.37 -10.79
C GLU A 374 -15.89 -23.88 -10.94
N ASN A 375 -16.77 -23.03 -10.41
CA ASN A 375 -16.65 -21.57 -10.44
C ASN A 375 -15.51 -21.06 -9.54
N THR A 376 -14.30 -20.91 -10.08
CA THR A 376 -13.25 -20.11 -9.44
C THR A 376 -13.43 -18.62 -9.71
N VAL A 377 -14.11 -17.92 -8.79
CA VAL A 377 -14.25 -16.45 -8.84
C VAL A 377 -12.87 -15.79 -8.69
N SER A 378 -12.33 -15.31 -9.81
CA SER A 378 -11.04 -14.58 -9.85
C SER A 378 -11.29 -13.08 -9.90
N ILE A 379 -11.04 -12.38 -8.79
CA ILE A 379 -11.16 -10.91 -8.74
C ILE A 379 -9.87 -10.28 -9.29
N THR A 380 -9.85 -9.98 -10.59
CA THR A 380 -8.79 -9.16 -11.21
C THR A 380 -9.17 -7.68 -11.18
N SER A 381 -8.50 -6.90 -10.34
CA SER A 381 -8.53 -5.44 -10.42
C SER A 381 -7.68 -4.98 -11.61
N HIS A 382 -8.28 -4.31 -12.59
CA HIS A 382 -7.55 -3.59 -13.63
C HIS A 382 -7.89 -2.10 -13.61
N LYS A 383 -6.86 -1.30 -13.37
CA LYS A 383 -6.84 0.13 -13.74
C LYS A 383 -6.75 0.29 -15.26
N SER A 384 -7.36 1.36 -15.74
CA SER A 384 -7.24 1.94 -17.08
C SER A 384 -7.78 3.37 -16.95
N GLN A 385 -7.14 4.45 -17.41
CA GLN A 385 -5.86 4.64 -18.12
C GLN A 385 -5.04 5.74 -17.43
#